data_AF-A0A7X7RGZ0-F1
#
_entry.id   AF-A0A7X7RGZ0-F1
#
_cell.length_a   1.000
_cell.length_b   1.000
_cell.length_c   1.000
_cell.angle_alpha   90.00
_cell.angle_beta   90.00
_cell.angle_gamma   90.00
#
_symmetry.space_group_name_H-M   'P 1'
#
loop_
_entity.id
_entity.type
_entity.pdbx_description
1 polymer ?
#
loop_
_entity_poly.entity_id
_entity_poly.type
_entity_poly.pdbx_seq_one_letter_code
_entity_poly.pdbx_strand_id
1 'polypeptide(L)'
;MAAVLNVGSSQPYATIGAALDASQDGDEIVVDADTYEISATLVVTNAVHLHSRDGRGVTTVGPARDVKTRIFFVKNAGARLSGFTIQGGNNSATTAGAGVRLEAGLVDDCIIENCGTSSGAGAYVGAGATISN
;
A
#
# COMPACT_ATOMS: atom_id res chain seq x y z
N MET A 1 2.39 -22.26 5.48
CA MET A 1 2.91 -22.51 4.11
C MET A 1 2.62 -21.24 3.36
N ALA A 2 3.65 -20.58 2.82
CA ALA A 2 3.45 -19.32 2.09
C ALA A 2 2.47 -19.54 0.93
N ALA A 3 1.43 -18.73 0.88
CA ALA A 3 0.43 -18.74 -0.17
C ALA A 3 0.58 -17.50 -1.06
N VAL A 4 0.12 -17.62 -2.31
CA VAL A 4 0.04 -16.51 -3.26
C VAL A 4 -1.42 -16.07 -3.36
N LEU A 5 -1.71 -14.84 -2.94
CA LEU A 5 -3.03 -14.23 -2.98
C LEU A 5 -3.07 -13.28 -4.18
N ASN A 6 -3.82 -13.65 -5.22
CA ASN A 6 -3.99 -12.80 -6.40
C ASN A 6 -5.13 -11.80 -6.20
N VAL A 7 -4.88 -10.55 -6.56
CA VAL A 7 -5.80 -9.42 -6.40
C VAL A 7 -6.11 -8.79 -7.74
N GLY A 8 -7.39 -8.58 -8.04
CA GLY A 8 -7.85 -8.04 -9.32
C GLY A 8 -9.33 -8.33 -9.55
N SER A 9 -9.92 -7.64 -10.52
CA SER A 9 -11.35 -7.78 -10.85
C SER A 9 -11.74 -9.21 -11.28
N SER A 10 -10.80 -10.00 -11.80
CA SER A 10 -10.97 -11.41 -12.17
C SER A 10 -10.25 -12.40 -11.24
N GLN A 11 -9.76 -11.97 -10.09
CA GLN A 11 -8.98 -12.78 -9.16
C GLN A 11 -9.82 -13.19 -7.92
N PRO A 12 -9.33 -14.14 -7.09
CA PRO A 12 -10.04 -14.54 -5.87
C PRO A 12 -10.31 -13.39 -4.90
N TYR A 13 -9.43 -12.38 -4.88
CA TYR A 13 -9.61 -11.17 -4.09
C TYR A 13 -9.85 -9.96 -5.01
N ALA A 14 -11.03 -9.36 -4.91
CA ALA A 14 -11.35 -8.17 -5.69
C ALA A 14 -10.66 -6.89 -5.18
N THR A 15 -10.19 -6.88 -3.93
CA THR A 15 -9.57 -5.71 -3.29
C THR A 15 -8.29 -6.08 -2.55
N ILE A 16 -7.35 -5.12 -2.48
CA ILE A 16 -6.09 -5.29 -1.74
C ILE A 16 -6.38 -5.49 -0.24
N GLY A 17 -7.38 -4.80 0.31
CA GLY A 17 -7.79 -4.96 1.71
C GLY A 17 -8.23 -6.39 2.03
N ALA A 18 -9.06 -7.00 1.18
CA ALA A 18 -9.52 -8.37 1.40
C ALA A 18 -8.38 -9.39 1.34
N ALA A 19 -7.38 -9.18 0.48
CA ALA A 19 -6.19 -10.02 0.43
C ALA A 19 -5.31 -9.83 1.67
N LEU A 20 -5.13 -8.60 2.15
CA LEU A 20 -4.40 -8.34 3.40
C LEU A 20 -5.08 -9.00 4.60
N ASP A 21 -6.40 -8.92 4.71
CA ASP A 21 -7.17 -9.54 5.79
C ASP A 21 -7.06 -11.08 5.78
N ALA A 22 -6.91 -11.69 4.61
CA ALA A 22 -6.75 -13.14 4.46
C ALA A 22 -5.30 -13.62 4.56
N SER A 23 -4.33 -12.73 4.38
CA SER A 23 -2.91 -13.06 4.37
C SER A 23 -2.38 -13.50 5.73
N GLN A 24 -1.30 -14.27 5.70
CA GLN A 24 -0.51 -14.68 6.87
C GLN A 24 0.97 -14.28 6.68
N ASP A 25 1.76 -14.39 7.74
CA ASP A 25 3.19 -14.13 7.67
C ASP A 25 3.87 -15.07 6.65
N GLY A 26 4.64 -14.46 5.74
CA GLY A 26 5.34 -15.14 4.66
C GLY A 26 4.55 -15.24 3.34
N ASP A 27 3.29 -14.79 3.31
CA ASP A 27 2.49 -14.81 2.08
C ASP A 27 2.91 -13.74 1.07
N GLU A 28 2.56 -14.00 -0.18
CA GLU A 28 2.79 -13.13 -1.31
C GLU A 28 1.44 -12.62 -1.84
N ILE A 29 1.28 -11.31 -1.98
CA ILE A 29 0.08 -10.70 -2.53
C ILE A 29 0.44 -10.07 -3.87
N VAL A 30 -0.08 -10.67 -4.94
CA VAL A 30 0.15 -10.25 -6.33
C VAL A 30 -1.04 -9.47 -6.82
N VAL A 31 -0.83 -8.23 -7.22
CA VAL A 31 -1.89 -7.31 -7.65
C VAL A 31 -1.82 -7.11 -9.17
N ASP A 32 -2.89 -7.44 -9.87
CA ASP A 32 -2.98 -7.23 -11.32
C ASP A 32 -2.99 -5.72 -11.67
N ALA A 33 -2.78 -5.40 -12.95
CA ALA A 33 -2.86 -4.03 -13.44
C ALA A 33 -4.29 -3.47 -13.37
N ASP A 34 -4.54 -2.55 -12.43
CA ASP A 34 -5.79 -1.80 -12.31
C ASP A 34 -5.62 -0.55 -11.42
N THR A 35 -6.68 0.25 -11.33
CA THR A 35 -6.83 1.31 -10.33
C THR A 35 -7.63 0.81 -9.13
N TYR A 36 -6.95 0.68 -7.99
CA TYR A 36 -7.55 0.23 -6.74
C TYR A 36 -7.92 1.44 -5.88
N GLU A 37 -9.23 1.69 -5.81
CA GLU A 37 -9.82 2.69 -4.92
C GLU A 37 -9.97 2.14 -3.50
N ILE A 38 -9.35 2.81 -2.51
CA ILE A 38 -9.50 2.43 -1.11
C ILE A 38 -10.42 3.39 -0.35
N SER A 39 -11.36 2.78 0.37
CA SER A 39 -12.29 3.46 1.27
C SER A 39 -11.74 3.61 2.69
N ALA A 40 -10.79 2.77 3.08
CA ALA A 40 -10.13 2.77 4.38
C ALA A 40 -8.63 2.51 4.22
N THR A 41 -7.84 2.91 5.21
CA THR A 41 -6.38 2.69 5.19
C THR A 41 -6.04 1.21 5.14
N LEU A 42 -5.16 0.83 4.20
CA LEU A 42 -4.63 -0.51 4.10
C LEU A 42 -3.53 -0.69 5.16
N VAL A 43 -3.84 -1.43 6.22
CA VAL A 43 -2.90 -1.69 7.31
C VAL A 43 -2.18 -3.01 7.05
N VAL A 44 -0.86 -2.95 6.84
CA VAL A 44 -0.02 -4.13 6.61
C VAL A 44 0.61 -4.54 7.94
N THR A 45 0.01 -5.53 8.59
CA THR A 45 0.46 -6.07 9.89
C THR A 45 1.29 -7.34 9.77
N ASN A 46 1.15 -8.06 8.68
CA ASN A 46 1.80 -9.35 8.45
C ASN A 46 3.09 -9.16 7.64
N ALA A 47 4.02 -10.09 7.77
CA ALA A 47 5.27 -10.11 6.99
C ALA A 47 5.01 -10.63 5.57
N VAL A 48 4.35 -9.82 4.75
CA VAL A 48 3.93 -10.17 3.39
C VAL A 48 4.70 -9.40 2.32
N HIS A 49 4.84 -10.00 1.13
CA HIS A 49 5.31 -9.29 -0.05
C HIS A 49 4.11 -8.88 -0.91
N LEU A 50 3.69 -7.63 -0.77
CA LEU A 50 2.62 -7.03 -1.57
C LEU A 50 3.24 -6.33 -2.77
N HIS A 51 2.91 -6.76 -3.98
CA HIS A 51 3.49 -6.18 -5.19
C HIS A 51 2.56 -6.22 -6.40
N SER A 52 2.78 -5.28 -7.32
CA SER A 52 2.15 -5.34 -8.64
C SER A 52 2.78 -6.42 -9.50
N ARG A 53 1.94 -7.12 -10.25
CA ARG A 53 2.34 -8.09 -11.27
C ARG A 53 3.06 -7.43 -12.45
N ASP A 54 2.54 -6.29 -12.90
CA ASP A 54 2.94 -5.62 -14.15
C ASP A 54 3.70 -4.29 -13.89
N GLY A 55 3.87 -3.94 -12.62
CA GLY A 55 4.67 -2.81 -12.15
C GLY A 55 3.90 -1.49 -11.97
N ARG A 56 4.62 -0.50 -11.45
CA ARG A 56 4.06 0.78 -11.00
C ARG A 56 3.43 1.62 -12.12
N GLY A 57 3.79 1.38 -13.38
CA GLY A 57 3.24 2.14 -14.51
C GLY A 57 1.78 1.82 -14.84
N VAL A 58 1.25 0.70 -14.33
CA VAL A 58 -0.11 0.23 -14.65
C VAL A 58 -0.94 -0.13 -13.43
N THR A 59 -0.32 -0.29 -12.25
CA THR A 59 -1.05 -0.51 -10.99
C THR A 59 -1.05 0.73 -10.12
N THR A 60 -2.24 1.33 -9.98
CA THR A 60 -2.43 2.57 -9.23
C THR A 60 -3.30 2.31 -8.00
N VAL A 61 -2.90 2.85 -6.85
CA VAL A 61 -3.61 2.73 -5.59
C VAL A 61 -3.90 4.13 -5.06
N GLY A 62 -5.17 4.45 -4.88
CA GLY A 62 -5.63 5.79 -4.49
C GLY A 62 -6.89 5.74 -3.64
N PRO A 63 -7.29 6.86 -2.99
CA PRO A 63 -8.53 6.88 -2.24
C PRO A 63 -9.72 6.84 -3.20
N ALA A 64 -10.81 6.23 -2.75
CA ALA A 64 -12.08 6.37 -3.44
C ALA A 64 -12.51 7.85 -3.48
N ARG A 65 -13.37 8.19 -4.44
CA ARG A 65 -13.87 9.55 -4.61
C ARG A 65 -14.43 10.12 -3.29
N ASP A 66 -14.05 11.36 -2.98
CA ASP A 66 -14.44 12.10 -1.77
C ASP A 66 -13.99 11.47 -0.44
N VAL A 67 -13.15 10.43 -0.47
CA VAL A 67 -12.54 9.82 0.73
C VAL A 67 -11.21 10.50 1.06
N LYS A 68 -11.10 10.98 2.30
CA LYS A 68 -9.85 11.50 2.86
C LYS A 68 -9.24 10.45 3.77
N THR A 69 -8.42 9.56 3.20
CA THR A 69 -7.72 8.52 3.95
C THR A 69 -6.23 8.47 3.63
N ARG A 70 -5.48 7.79 4.51
CA ARG A 70 -4.15 7.31 4.20
C ARG A 70 -4.26 6.06 3.33
N ILE A 71 -3.40 5.91 2.32
CA ILE A 71 -3.39 4.75 1.43
C ILE A 71 -2.81 3.53 2.15
N PHE A 72 -1.52 3.56 2.47
CA PHE A 72 -0.83 2.46 3.13
C PHE A 72 -0.32 2.82 4.52
N PHE A 73 -0.53 1.91 5.46
CA PHE A 73 0.12 1.93 6.76
C PHE A 73 0.85 0.60 7.01
N VAL A 74 2.16 0.61 6.81
CA VAL A 74 2.99 -0.58 6.95
C VAL A 74 3.63 -0.58 8.33
N LYS A 75 3.41 -1.66 9.09
CA LYS A 75 3.81 -1.78 10.50
C LYS A 75 4.80 -2.90 10.77
N ASN A 76 4.89 -3.88 9.87
CA ASN A 76 5.72 -5.06 10.06
C ASN A 76 7.06 -4.90 9.34
N ALA A 77 8.16 -5.22 10.01
CA ALA A 77 9.51 -5.12 9.45
C ALA A 77 9.78 -6.11 8.31
N GLY A 78 9.05 -7.23 8.26
CA GLY A 78 9.10 -8.20 7.18
C GLY A 78 8.19 -7.87 6.00
N ALA A 79 7.38 -6.82 6.09
CA ALA A 79 6.51 -6.42 4.99
C ALA A 79 7.29 -5.69 3.89
N ARG A 80 7.01 -6.05 2.65
CA ARG A 80 7.58 -5.41 1.46
C ARG A 80 6.45 -4.94 0.54
N LEU A 81 6.53 -3.69 0.12
CA LEU A 81 5.59 -3.06 -0.80
C LEU A 81 6.34 -2.64 -2.07
N SER A 82 5.99 -3.20 -3.23
CA SER A 82 6.72 -2.90 -4.46
C SER A 82 5.88 -2.79 -5.74
N GLY A 83 6.31 -1.93 -6.67
CA GLY A 83 5.70 -1.85 -7.99
C GLY A 83 4.35 -1.13 -8.02
N PHE A 84 4.07 -0.19 -7.11
CA PHE A 84 2.82 0.56 -7.12
C PHE A 84 3.01 2.05 -7.42
N THR A 85 2.04 2.65 -8.10
CA THR A 85 1.82 4.09 -8.04
C THR A 85 0.80 4.39 -6.95
N ILE A 86 1.23 5.10 -5.92
CA ILE A 86 0.43 5.49 -4.76
C ILE A 86 0.10 6.96 -4.90
N GLN A 87 -1.18 7.28 -5.07
CA GLN A 87 -1.61 8.64 -5.38
C GLN A 87 -2.80 9.13 -4.59
N GLY A 88 -2.92 10.45 -4.46
CA GLY A 88 -4.11 11.13 -3.94
C GLY A 88 -4.35 10.94 -2.44
N GLY A 89 -3.46 10.25 -1.72
CA GLY A 89 -3.56 10.05 -0.28
C GLY A 89 -3.70 11.37 0.46
N ASN A 90 -4.76 11.50 1.24
CA ASN A 90 -5.06 12.69 2.03
C ASN A 90 -5.65 12.28 3.35
N ASN A 91 -4.87 12.41 4.43
CA ASN A 91 -5.37 12.19 5.76
C ASN A 91 -5.24 13.48 6.57
N SER A 92 -6.31 14.28 6.60
CA SER A 92 -6.33 15.54 7.35
C SER A 92 -6.38 15.34 8.87
N ALA A 93 -6.70 14.13 9.35
CA ALA A 93 -6.76 13.82 10.78
C ALA A 93 -5.38 13.50 11.39
N THR A 94 -4.35 13.30 10.56
CA THR A 94 -2.99 12.99 11.03
C THR A 94 -1.96 13.82 10.27
N THR A 95 -0.82 14.10 10.88
CA THR A 95 0.25 14.87 10.23
C THR A 95 1.25 14.01 9.46
N ALA A 96 1.13 12.67 9.51
CA ALA A 96 2.16 11.75 9.03
C ALA A 96 1.68 10.82 7.90
N GLY A 97 2.35 10.91 6.75
CA GLY A 97 2.31 9.95 5.64
C GLY A 97 0.92 9.73 5.07
N ALA A 98 0.42 10.68 4.27
CA ALA A 98 -0.90 10.57 3.64
C ALA A 98 -0.95 9.51 2.54
N GLY A 99 0.12 9.37 1.76
CA GLY A 99 0.28 8.24 0.85
C GLY A 99 0.69 7.01 1.65
N VAL A 100 1.92 7.04 2.17
CA VAL A 100 2.48 5.91 2.90
C VAL A 100 2.97 6.34 4.28
N ARG A 101 2.50 5.67 5.32
CA ARG A 101 3.17 5.66 6.62
C ARG A 101 3.86 4.31 6.78
N LEU A 102 5.18 4.35 6.84
CA LEU A 102 6.04 3.18 6.98
C LEU A 102 6.66 3.26 8.38
N GLU A 103 6.15 2.49 9.35
CA GLU A 103 6.75 2.41 10.68
C GLU A 103 7.90 1.40 10.72
N ALA A 104 7.78 0.33 9.94
CA ALA A 104 8.82 -0.66 9.70
C ALA A 104 8.58 -1.30 8.33
N GLY A 105 9.60 -1.94 7.76
CA GLY A 105 9.51 -2.66 6.49
C GLY A 105 10.17 -1.92 5.32
N LEU A 106 9.89 -2.40 4.11
CA LEU A 106 10.49 -1.91 2.88
C LEU A 106 9.41 -1.46 1.90
N VAL A 107 9.58 -0.25 1.37
CA VAL A 107 8.85 0.21 0.18
C VAL A 107 9.89 0.42 -0.91
N ASP A 108 9.79 -0.35 -1.99
CA ASP A 108 10.71 -0.27 -3.12
C ASP A 108 9.97 -0.21 -4.44
N ASP A 109 10.60 0.27 -5.50
CA ASP A 109 10.00 0.31 -6.84
C ASP A 109 8.60 0.96 -6.89
N CYS A 110 8.32 1.94 -6.02
CA CYS A 110 7.04 2.63 -5.93
C CYS A 110 7.14 4.09 -6.39
N ILE A 111 6.05 4.64 -6.90
CA ILE A 111 5.86 6.09 -7.08
C ILE A 111 4.89 6.55 -6.00
N ILE A 112 5.23 7.61 -5.26
CA ILE A 112 4.32 8.25 -4.30
C ILE A 112 4.13 9.69 -4.78
N GLU A 113 2.95 10.01 -5.30
CA GLU A 113 2.68 11.31 -5.91
C GLU A 113 1.34 11.89 -5.47
N ASN A 114 1.21 13.21 -5.53
CA ASN A 114 -0.04 13.92 -5.21
C ASN A 114 -0.67 13.52 -3.86
N CYS A 115 0.17 13.14 -2.90
CA CYS A 115 -0.23 12.75 -1.55
C CYS A 115 0.15 13.87 -0.58
N GLY A 116 -0.77 14.25 0.31
CA GLY A 116 -0.51 15.32 1.27
C GLY A 116 -1.44 15.31 2.48
N THR A 117 -0.88 15.65 3.64
CA THR A 117 -1.63 16.09 4.82
C THR A 117 -1.62 17.61 4.87
N SER A 118 -2.34 18.21 5.82
CA SER A 118 -2.24 19.64 6.15
C SER A 118 -0.81 20.08 6.55
N SER A 119 0.08 19.13 6.83
CA SER A 119 1.49 19.37 7.17
C SER A 119 2.47 18.90 6.10
N GLY A 120 2.00 18.50 4.91
CA GLY A 120 2.86 18.21 3.74
C GLY A 120 3.54 16.84 3.71
N ALA A 121 3.16 15.88 4.59
CA ALA A 121 3.81 14.56 4.60
C ALA A 121 3.15 13.59 3.61
N GLY A 122 3.65 13.52 2.37
CA GLY A 122 3.24 12.50 1.39
C GLY A 122 3.67 11.09 1.82
N ALA A 123 4.89 10.95 2.33
CA ALA A 123 5.40 9.73 2.96
C ALA A 123 5.97 10.04 4.35
N TYR A 124 5.82 9.11 5.30
CA TYR A 124 6.46 9.13 6.60
C TYR A 124 7.24 7.83 6.80
N VAL A 125 8.51 7.93 7.17
CA VAL A 125 9.42 6.80 7.36
C VAL A 125 9.88 6.79 8.82
N GLY A 126 9.49 5.76 9.56
CA GLY A 126 9.89 5.52 10.94
C GLY A 126 11.31 4.95 11.05
N ALA A 127 11.82 4.85 12.28
CA ALA A 127 13.14 4.29 12.50
C ALA A 127 13.18 2.79 12.09
N GLY A 128 14.07 2.43 11.16
CA GLY A 128 14.20 1.06 10.65
C GLY A 128 13.37 0.76 9.40
N ALA A 129 12.67 1.75 8.86
CA ALA A 129 11.97 1.67 7.59
C ALA A 129 12.83 2.21 6.44
N THR A 130 12.68 1.63 5.23
CA THR A 130 13.42 2.06 4.03
C THR A 130 12.47 2.34 2.88
N ILE A 131 12.67 3.47 2.21
CA ILE A 131 12.13 3.74 0.88
C ILE A 131 13.31 3.74 -0.10
N SER A 132 13.26 2.87 -1.09
CA SER A 132 14.28 2.79 -2.15
C SER A 132 13.63 2.82 -3.53
N ASN A 133 14.39 3.22 -4.54
CA ASN A 133 14.00 3.14 -5.95
C ASN A 133 15.01 2.24 -6.67
#